data_AF-A0A8T5U5D2-F1
#
_entry.id   AF-A0A8T5U5D2-F1
#
_cell.length_a   1.000
_cell.length_b   1.000
_cell.length_c   1.000
_cell.angle_alpha   90.00
_cell.angle_beta   90.00
_cell.angle_gamma   90.00
#
_symmetry.space_group_name_H-M   'P 1'
#
loop_
_entity.id
_entity.type
_entity.pdbx_description
1 polymer ?
#
loop_
_entity_poly.entity_id
_entity_poly.type
_entity_poly.pdbx_seq_one_letter_code
_entity_poly.pdbx_strand_id
1 'polypeptide(L)'
;MKKYFWFFLCLLGGILMIIGSATGSAFYQYLYNLASPYIAPELLPLVQALLKVLEYISFYGGYSVLVGTFLILIKHSRLGKIIIMVATSFGMLGLIIFAITWIVRYLGLPLDPQVDLILTQIHSLFTYNSGMAFTGTVLAVIGRYGIKKSEKKEKEISKSEEKGINISSSNNDSKFCPECGVTLPRKANFCNKCGVHF
;
A
#
# COMPACT_ATOMS: atom_id res chain seq x y z
N MET A 1 -10.43 6.23 -16.18
CA MET A 1 -10.60 7.35 -15.23
C MET A 1 -10.36 6.99 -13.75
N LYS A 2 -10.99 5.94 -13.18
CA LYS A 2 -10.83 5.60 -11.74
C LYS A 2 -9.38 5.38 -11.27
N LYS A 3 -8.46 4.95 -12.15
CA LYS A 3 -7.04 4.73 -11.81
C LYS A 3 -6.29 6.04 -11.50
N TYR A 4 -6.43 7.05 -12.36
CA TYR A 4 -5.82 8.37 -12.17
C TYR A 4 -6.35 9.11 -10.95
N PHE A 5 -7.62 8.88 -10.60
CA PHE A 5 -8.21 9.43 -9.38
C PHE A 5 -7.44 9.00 -8.11
N TRP A 6 -7.10 7.72 -7.98
CA TRP A 6 -6.35 7.24 -6.80
C TRP A 6 -4.92 7.76 -6.75
N PHE A 7 -4.28 7.93 -7.91
CA PHE A 7 -2.97 8.58 -8.00
C PHE A 7 -3.03 10.04 -7.56
N PHE A 8 -4.02 10.78 -8.06
CA PHE A 8 -4.23 12.17 -7.68
C PHE A 8 -4.50 12.32 -6.19
N LEU A 9 -5.31 11.43 -5.60
CA LEU A 9 -5.58 11.42 -4.16
C LEU A 9 -4.30 11.20 -3.32
N CYS A 10 -3.42 10.29 -3.77
CA CYS A 10 -2.16 10.02 -3.09
C CYS A 10 -1.18 11.20 -3.22
N LEU A 11 -1.13 11.84 -4.40
CA LEU A 11 -0.33 13.03 -4.67
C LEU A 11 -0.79 14.23 -3.83
N LEU A 12 -2.10 14.48 -3.78
CA LEU A 12 -2.71 15.51 -2.95
C LEU A 12 -2.42 15.26 -1.46
N GLY A 13 -2.53 14.01 -1.01
CA GLY A 13 -2.16 13.62 0.35
C GLY A 13 -0.70 13.94 0.68
N GLY A 14 0.23 13.62 -0.23
CA GLY A 14 1.65 13.96 -0.09
C GLY A 14 1.90 15.47 0.02
N ILE A 15 1.23 16.29 -0.80
CA ILE A 15 1.33 17.75 -0.74
C ILE A 15 0.81 18.28 0.61
N LEU A 16 -0.36 17.81 1.07
CA LEU A 16 -0.89 18.21 2.37
C LEU A 16 0.03 17.82 3.53
N MET A 17 0.70 16.66 3.44
CA MET A 17 1.71 16.25 4.43
C MET A 17 2.93 17.19 4.44
N ILE A 18 3.36 17.69 3.28
CA ILE A 18 4.46 18.67 3.18
C ILE A 18 4.04 20.00 3.81
N ILE A 19 2.86 20.51 3.46
CA ILE A 19 2.34 21.78 4.01
C ILE A 19 2.15 21.65 5.53
N GLY A 20 1.63 20.51 5.97
CA GLY A 20 1.46 20.21 7.39
C GLY A 20 2.76 19.89 8.14
N SER A 21 3.90 19.86 7.44
CA SER A 21 5.22 19.50 7.98
C SER A 21 5.20 18.17 8.76
N ALA A 22 4.47 17.17 8.25
CA ALA A 22 4.35 15.86 8.89
C ALA A 22 5.68 15.11 8.80
N THR A 23 6.41 15.06 9.91
CA THR A 23 7.71 14.37 10.04
C THR A 23 7.74 13.52 11.31
N GLY A 24 8.50 12.44 11.27
CA GLY A 24 8.63 11.48 12.39
C GLY A 24 10.07 11.14 12.74
N SER A 25 11.05 11.95 12.31
CA SER A 25 12.48 11.62 12.45
C SER A 25 12.93 11.50 13.90
N ALA A 26 12.42 12.37 14.79
CA ALA A 26 12.75 12.38 16.21
C ALA A 26 12.40 11.06 16.92
N PHE A 27 11.38 10.35 16.43
CA PHE A 27 10.96 9.06 16.99
C PHE A 27 12.05 7.99 16.88
N TYR A 28 12.88 8.00 15.83
CA TYR A 28 13.93 7.00 15.66
C TYR A 28 15.12 7.22 16.57
N GLN A 29 15.45 8.47 16.84
CA GLN A 29 16.47 8.80 17.84
C GLN A 29 15.99 8.35 19.23
N TYR A 30 14.71 8.56 19.54
CA TYR A 30 14.11 8.06 20.77
C TYR A 30 14.14 6.53 20.86
N LEU A 31 13.74 5.82 19.79
CA LEU A 31 13.82 4.36 19.71
C LEU A 31 15.25 3.85 19.87
N TYR A 32 16.23 4.49 19.23
CA TYR A 32 17.63 4.14 19.35
C TYR A 32 18.12 4.27 20.80
N ASN A 33 17.77 5.38 21.47
CA ASN A 33 18.14 5.61 22.86
C ASN A 33 17.49 4.61 23.81
N LEU A 34 16.25 4.16 23.52
CA LEU A 34 15.61 3.09 24.29
C LEU A 34 16.24 1.71 24.06
N ALA A 35 16.65 1.43 22.82
CA ALA A 35 17.12 0.10 22.43
C ALA A 35 18.61 -0.10 22.67
N SER A 36 19.42 0.96 22.63
CA SER A 36 20.88 0.89 22.76
C SER A 36 21.39 0.14 24.00
N PRO A 37 20.79 0.23 25.21
CA PRO A 37 21.27 -0.55 26.35
C PRO A 37 20.97 -2.06 26.26
N TYR A 38 20.07 -2.48 25.36
CA TYR A 38 19.66 -3.88 25.20
C TYR A 38 20.31 -4.57 23.99
N ILE A 39 21.11 -3.84 23.19
CA ILE A 39 21.72 -4.36 21.97
C ILE A 39 23.21 -4.65 22.22
N ALA A 40 23.69 -5.79 21.72
CA ALA A 40 25.11 -6.13 21.79
C ALA A 40 25.97 -5.09 21.05
N PRO A 41 27.16 -4.71 21.55
CA PRO A 41 27.99 -3.66 20.96
C PRO A 41 28.34 -3.87 19.47
N GLU A 42 28.46 -5.13 19.07
CA GLU A 42 28.76 -5.55 17.68
C GLU A 42 27.61 -5.23 16.71
N LEU A 43 26.37 -5.22 17.19
CA LEU A 43 25.16 -4.96 16.39
C LEU A 43 24.77 -3.48 16.35
N LEU A 44 25.31 -2.65 17.26
CA LEU A 44 25.04 -1.21 17.30
C LEU A 44 25.23 -0.49 15.95
N PRO A 45 26.35 -0.64 15.22
CA PRO A 45 26.55 0.09 13.96
C PRO A 45 25.53 -0.32 12.88
N LEU A 46 25.12 -1.58 12.86
CA LEU A 46 24.13 -2.09 11.91
C LEU A 46 22.73 -1.53 12.23
N VAL A 47 22.35 -1.54 13.50
CA VAL A 47 21.06 -1.00 13.96
C VAL A 47 21.01 0.52 13.74
N GLN A 48 22.09 1.24 14.04
CA GLN A 48 22.20 2.67 13.80
C GLN A 48 22.09 3.02 12.32
N ALA A 49 22.79 2.29 11.44
CA ALA A 49 22.70 2.51 9.99
C ALA A 49 21.27 2.29 9.47
N LEU A 50 20.60 1.22 9.93
CA LEU A 50 19.22 0.92 9.59
C LEU A 50 18.26 2.02 10.06
N LEU A 51 18.34 2.40 11.34
CA LEU A 51 17.51 3.45 11.93
C LEU A 51 17.73 4.80 11.25
N LYS A 52 18.96 5.12 10.84
CA LYS A 52 19.29 6.35 10.12
C LYS A 52 18.65 6.39 8.73
N VAL A 53 18.63 5.27 8.00
CA VAL A 53 17.92 5.17 6.71
C VAL A 53 16.42 5.39 6.91
N LEU A 54 15.85 4.76 7.93
CA LEU A 54 14.46 4.89 8.31
C LEU A 54 14.11 6.33 8.73
N GLU A 55 14.98 6.97 9.50
CA GLU A 55 14.91 8.37 9.92
C GLU A 55 14.85 9.29 8.69
N TYR A 56 15.77 9.14 7.74
CA TYR A 56 15.76 9.91 6.50
C TYR A 56 14.45 9.76 5.72
N ILE A 57 13.93 8.53 5.58
CA ILE A 57 12.66 8.30 4.88
C ILE A 57 11.51 9.02 5.58
N SER A 58 11.46 8.99 6.92
CA SER A 58 10.44 9.69 7.69
C SER A 58 10.60 11.20 7.73
N PHE A 59 11.83 11.70 7.65
CA PHE A 59 12.14 13.13 7.59
C PHE A 59 11.59 13.72 6.30
N TYR A 60 11.75 13.00 5.18
CA TYR A 60 11.17 13.39 3.90
C TYR A 60 9.67 13.12 3.79
N GLY A 61 9.04 12.46 4.77
CA GLY A 61 7.59 12.36 4.95
C GLY A 61 6.75 12.44 3.67
N GLY A 62 6.07 13.58 3.45
CA GLY A 62 5.24 13.81 2.26
C GLY A 62 5.99 13.78 0.92
N TYR A 63 7.26 14.21 0.85
CA TYR A 63 8.10 14.07 -0.35
C TYR A 63 8.32 12.61 -0.72
N SER A 64 8.52 11.73 0.26
CA SER A 64 8.67 10.30 -0.02
C SER A 64 7.39 9.67 -0.59
N VAL A 65 6.21 10.17 -0.19
CA VAL A 65 4.92 9.78 -0.80
C VAL A 65 4.84 10.24 -2.26
N LEU A 66 5.28 11.45 -2.58
CA LEU A 66 5.31 11.96 -3.95
C LEU A 66 6.24 11.15 -4.85
N VAL A 67 7.48 10.91 -4.39
CA VAL A 67 8.47 10.08 -5.11
C VAL A 67 7.95 8.66 -5.29
N GLY A 68 7.35 8.08 -4.25
CA GLY A 68 6.75 6.76 -4.32
C GLY A 68 5.59 6.70 -5.33
N THR A 69 4.76 7.75 -5.39
CA THR A 69 3.65 7.86 -6.36
C THR A 69 4.18 7.97 -7.79
N PHE A 70 5.24 8.76 -7.99
CA PHE A 70 5.91 8.92 -9.27
C PHE A 70 6.58 7.61 -9.77
N LEU A 71 7.22 6.86 -8.86
CA LEU A 71 7.77 5.53 -9.17
C LEU A 71 6.71 4.53 -9.64
N ILE A 72 5.49 4.60 -9.09
CA ILE A 72 4.39 3.76 -9.57
C ILE A 72 3.94 4.17 -10.98
N LEU A 73 3.97 5.47 -11.31
CA LEU A 73 3.68 5.96 -12.67
C LEU A 73 4.66 5.44 -13.72
N ILE A 74 5.96 5.32 -13.39
CA ILE A 74 7.00 4.76 -14.29
C ILE A 74 6.94 3.22 -14.39
N LYS A 75 5.80 2.60 -14.04
CA LYS A 75 5.61 1.13 -13.95
C LYS A 75 6.49 0.42 -12.92
N HIS A 76 7.27 1.13 -12.10
CA HIS A 76 8.06 0.52 -11.03
C HIS A 76 7.24 0.30 -9.75
N SER A 77 6.13 -0.43 -9.91
CA SER A 77 5.06 -0.54 -8.91
C SER A 77 5.45 -1.22 -7.59
N ARG A 78 6.54 -2.00 -7.54
CA ARG A 78 6.99 -2.67 -6.31
C ARG A 78 7.69 -1.69 -5.37
N LEU A 79 8.70 -0.98 -5.85
CA LEU A 79 9.48 -0.04 -5.03
C LEU A 79 8.61 1.14 -4.57
N GLY A 80 7.83 1.73 -5.47
CA GLY A 80 6.96 2.85 -5.10
C GLY A 80 5.98 2.51 -3.99
N LYS A 81 5.42 1.28 -3.97
CA LYS A 81 4.54 0.83 -2.88
C LYS A 81 5.25 0.66 -1.55
N ILE A 82 6.49 0.19 -1.56
CA ILE A 82 7.29 0.02 -0.34
C ILE A 82 7.60 1.40 0.23
N ILE A 83 8.02 2.36 -0.60
CA ILE A 83 8.32 3.73 -0.17
C ILE A 83 7.07 4.38 0.44
N ILE A 84 5.93 4.36 -0.25
CA ILE A 84 4.67 4.91 0.30
C ILE A 84 4.27 4.18 1.59
N MET A 85 4.50 2.87 1.69
CA MET A 85 4.19 2.11 2.91
C MET A 85 4.99 2.60 4.11
N VAL A 86 6.31 2.74 3.95
CA VAL A 86 7.18 3.22 5.02
C VAL A 86 6.83 4.67 5.36
N ALA A 87 6.66 5.54 4.37
CA ALA A 87 6.26 6.93 4.55
C ALA A 87 4.95 7.10 5.34
N THR A 88 3.91 6.35 4.95
CA THR A 88 2.58 6.44 5.57
C THR A 88 2.48 5.72 6.91
N SER A 89 3.42 4.83 7.24
CA SER A 89 3.38 4.07 8.51
C SER A 89 3.61 4.96 9.73
N PHE A 90 4.56 5.88 9.69
CA PHE A 90 4.75 6.93 10.71
C PHE A 90 3.56 7.86 10.76
N GLY A 91 3.05 8.16 9.57
CA GLY A 91 1.79 8.83 9.34
C GLY A 91 0.68 8.30 10.27
N MET A 92 0.41 7.01 10.10
CA MET A 92 -0.64 6.31 10.83
C MET A 92 -0.33 6.15 12.31
N LEU A 93 0.93 5.93 12.68
CA LEU A 93 1.32 5.75 14.07
C LEU A 93 1.08 7.03 14.88
N GLY A 94 1.50 8.19 14.36
CA GLY A 94 1.19 9.48 14.97
C GLY A 94 -0.32 9.76 15.02
N LEU A 95 -1.07 9.32 13.99
CA LEU A 95 -2.53 9.46 13.98
C LEU A 95 -3.20 8.67 15.10
N ILE A 96 -2.73 7.44 15.36
CA ILE A 96 -3.23 6.59 16.45
C ILE A 96 -2.91 7.22 17.81
N ILE A 97 -1.68 7.70 18.02
CA ILE A 97 -1.28 8.34 19.28
C ILE A 97 -2.13 9.60 19.56
N PHE A 98 -2.35 10.42 18.53
CA PHE A 98 -3.21 11.60 18.65
C PHE A 98 -4.65 11.22 19.00
N ALA A 99 -5.21 10.21 18.34
CA ALA A 99 -6.57 9.75 18.64
C ALA A 99 -6.69 9.26 20.10
N ILE A 100 -5.71 8.50 20.59
CA ILE A 100 -5.68 8.05 22.00
C ILE A 100 -5.59 9.25 22.94
N THR A 101 -4.68 10.19 22.68
CA THR A 101 -4.50 11.39 23.52
C THR A 101 -5.77 12.24 23.57
N TRP A 102 -6.44 12.40 22.42
CA TRP A 102 -7.70 13.13 22.32
C TRP A 102 -8.83 12.43 23.08
N ILE A 103 -8.97 11.10 22.93
CA ILE A 103 -9.97 10.29 23.65
C ILE A 103 -9.75 10.39 25.17
N VAL A 104 -8.51 10.21 25.65
CA VAL A 104 -8.23 10.24 27.08
C VAL A 104 -8.52 11.61 27.69
N ARG A 105 -8.15 12.69 27.00
CA ARG A 105 -8.50 14.06 27.42
C ARG A 105 -9.99 14.33 27.37
N TYR A 106 -10.69 13.83 26.35
CA TYR A 106 -12.12 14.00 26.20
C TYR A 106 -12.92 13.27 27.29
N LEU A 107 -12.49 12.06 27.69
CA LEU A 107 -13.14 11.30 28.77
C LEU A 107 -12.79 11.83 30.17
N GLY A 108 -11.86 12.78 30.30
CA GLY A 108 -11.49 13.37 31.59
C GLY A 108 -10.94 12.35 32.59
N LEU A 109 -10.35 11.25 32.11
CA LEU A 109 -9.77 10.24 32.98
C LEU A 109 -8.59 10.88 33.75
N PRO A 110 -8.55 10.77 35.09
CA PRO A 110 -7.42 11.25 35.87
C PRO A 110 -6.21 10.35 35.55
N LEU A 111 -5.40 10.79 34.60
CA LEU A 111 -4.10 10.18 34.35
C LEU A 111 -3.16 10.55 35.48
N ASP A 112 -2.38 9.57 35.94
CA ASP A 112 -1.22 9.83 36.78
C ASP A 112 -0.30 10.86 36.07
N PRO A 113 0.17 11.93 36.75
CA PRO A 113 1.05 12.93 36.17
C PRO A 113 2.28 12.36 35.44
N GLN A 114 2.78 11.18 35.82
CA GLN A 114 3.86 10.52 35.07
C GLN A 114 3.43 10.06 33.67
N VAL A 115 2.20 9.58 33.52
CA VAL A 115 1.66 9.10 32.24
C VAL A 115 1.40 10.27 31.30
N ASP A 116 0.92 11.41 31.81
CA ASP A 116 0.70 12.61 30.99
C ASP A 116 2.01 13.20 30.46
N LEU A 117 3.09 13.18 31.26
CA LEU A 117 4.43 13.56 30.80
C LEU A 117 4.95 12.66 29.68
N ILE A 118 4.76 11.34 29.80
CA ILE A 118 5.15 10.40 28.74
C ILE A 118 4.32 10.62 27.47
N LEU A 119 3.01 10.84 27.62
CA LEU A 119 2.11 11.06 26.49
C LEU A 119 2.44 12.37 25.75
N THR A 120 2.71 13.44 26.49
CA THR A 120 3.11 14.74 25.91
C THR A 120 4.48 14.67 25.26
N GLN A 121 5.44 13.96 25.86
CA GLN A 121 6.75 13.70 25.26
C GLN A 121 6.61 12.89 23.96
N ILE A 122 5.84 11.81 23.96
CA ILE A 122 5.60 11.01 22.75
C ILE A 122 4.89 11.82 21.68
N HIS A 123 3.88 12.62 22.06
CA HIS A 123 3.17 13.50 21.13
C HIS A 123 4.11 14.54 20.50
N SER A 124 5.07 15.08 21.27
CA SER A 124 6.05 16.05 20.77
C SER A 124 7.04 15.46 19.74
N LEU A 125 7.22 14.14 19.74
CA LEU A 125 8.07 13.45 18.75
C LEU A 125 7.45 13.42 17.35
N PHE A 126 6.16 13.72 17.23
CA PHE A 126 5.47 13.79 15.95
C PHE A 126 5.00 15.22 15.68
N THR A 127 5.35 15.76 14.51
CA THR A 127 4.95 17.12 14.12
C THR A 127 3.53 17.12 13.53
N TYR A 128 2.54 16.76 14.34
CA TYR A 128 1.12 16.78 14.00
C TYR A 128 0.40 18.07 14.44
N ASN A 129 1.08 19.21 14.29
CA ASN A 129 0.56 20.50 14.75
C ASN A 129 -0.58 21.06 13.88
N SER A 130 -0.91 20.43 12.76
CA SER A 130 -1.96 20.92 11.86
C SER A 130 -2.90 19.79 11.42
N GLY A 131 -4.19 20.11 11.31
CA GLY A 131 -5.18 19.21 10.69
C GLY A 131 -4.80 18.82 9.25
N MET A 132 -3.98 19.63 8.56
CA MET A 132 -3.49 19.32 7.21
C MET A 132 -2.55 18.11 7.17
N ALA A 133 -1.69 17.94 8.18
CA ALA A 133 -0.84 16.75 8.31
C ALA A 133 -1.68 15.47 8.48
N PHE A 134 -2.76 15.55 9.28
CA PHE A 134 -3.72 14.46 9.46
C PHE A 134 -4.44 14.11 8.17
N THR A 135 -5.11 15.09 7.58
CA THR A 135 -5.89 14.90 6.36
C THR A 135 -5.00 14.40 5.23
N GLY A 136 -3.78 14.94 5.10
CA GLY A 136 -2.78 14.49 4.13
C GLY A 136 -2.41 13.02 4.31
N THR A 137 -2.15 12.60 5.56
CA THR A 137 -1.82 11.20 5.89
C THR A 137 -2.98 10.27 5.54
N VAL A 138 -4.20 10.61 5.94
CA VAL A 138 -5.40 9.81 5.67
C VAL A 138 -5.65 9.69 4.17
N LEU A 139 -5.55 10.79 3.43
CA LEU A 139 -5.69 10.80 1.96
C LEU A 139 -4.60 9.95 1.29
N ALA A 140 -3.35 10.05 1.73
CA ALA A 140 -2.25 9.25 1.20
C ALA A 140 -2.49 7.74 1.42
N VAL A 141 -2.97 7.36 2.61
CA VAL A 141 -3.30 5.96 2.95
C VAL A 141 -4.47 5.45 2.09
N ILE A 142 -5.57 6.21 2.00
CA ILE A 142 -6.73 5.85 1.18
C ILE A 142 -6.34 5.74 -0.30
N GLY A 143 -5.55 6.70 -0.80
CA GLY A 143 -5.04 6.73 -2.16
C GLY A 143 -4.21 5.48 -2.48
N ARG A 144 -3.31 5.11 -1.56
CA ARG A 144 -2.50 3.88 -1.66
C ARG A 144 -3.37 2.62 -1.73
N TYR A 145 -4.37 2.48 -0.86
CA TYR A 145 -5.30 1.34 -0.89
C TYR A 145 -6.07 1.28 -2.23
N GLY A 146 -6.47 2.43 -2.74
CA GLY A 146 -7.09 2.59 -4.05
C GLY A 146 -6.22 2.11 -5.21
N ILE A 147 -4.94 2.53 -5.25
CA ILE A 147 -3.97 2.10 -6.26
C ILE A 147 -3.82 0.58 -6.24
N LYS A 148 -3.63 -0.02 -5.05
CA LYS A 148 -3.50 -1.48 -4.88
C LYS A 148 -4.73 -2.24 -5.38
N LYS A 149 -5.93 -1.71 -5.14
CA LYS A 149 -7.20 -2.31 -5.60
C LYS A 149 -7.36 -2.21 -7.11
N SER A 150 -7.00 -1.07 -7.71
CA SER A 150 -7.09 -0.89 -9.18
C SER A 150 -6.18 -1.85 -9.95
N GLU A 151 -4.94 -2.06 -9.49
CA GLU A 151 -4.01 -2.97 -10.16
C GLU A 151 -4.44 -4.44 -10.05
N LYS A 152 -5.03 -4.87 -8.92
CA LYS A 152 -5.55 -6.23 -8.77
C LYS A 152 -6.65 -6.50 -9.79
N LYS A 153 -7.59 -5.55 -9.95
CA LYS A 153 -8.68 -5.66 -10.91
C LYS A 153 -8.18 -5.72 -12.35
N GLU A 154 -7.15 -4.94 -12.69
CA GLU A 154 -6.54 -4.93 -14.03
C GLU A 154 -5.82 -6.26 -14.34
N LYS A 155 -5.10 -6.84 -13.37
CA LYS A 155 -4.47 -8.16 -13.50
C LYS A 155 -5.46 -9.31 -13.63
N GLU A 156 -6.62 -9.20 -12.99
CA GLU A 156 -7.71 -10.17 -13.11
C GLU A 156 -8.37 -10.07 -14.49
N ILE A 157 -8.65 -8.86 -14.98
CA ILE A 157 -9.22 -8.62 -16.32
C ILE A 157 -8.30 -9.17 -17.41
N SER A 158 -7.00 -8.86 -17.35
CA SER A 158 -6.03 -9.37 -18.34
C SER A 158 -5.87 -10.90 -18.28
N LYS A 159 -5.97 -11.52 -17.10
CA LYS A 159 -5.97 -12.99 -16.97
C LYS A 159 -7.25 -13.63 -17.49
N SER A 160 -8.40 -12.97 -17.37
CA SER A 160 -9.66 -13.44 -17.95
C SER A 160 -9.69 -13.25 -19.47
N GLU A 161 -9.08 -12.19 -19.99
CA GLU A 161 -8.94 -11.98 -21.44
C GLU A 161 -7.96 -12.98 -22.07
N GLU A 162 -6.80 -13.26 -21.45
CA GLU A 162 -5.90 -14.34 -21.91
C GLU A 162 -6.58 -15.72 -21.87
N LYS A 163 -7.44 -15.98 -20.87
CA LYS A 163 -8.25 -17.21 -20.84
C LYS A 163 -9.37 -17.23 -21.89
N GLY A 164 -9.90 -16.09 -22.31
CA GLY A 164 -10.89 -15.98 -23.38
C GLY A 164 -10.31 -16.01 -24.80
N ILE A 165 -9.08 -15.50 -24.97
CA ILE A 165 -8.37 -15.45 -26.27
C ILE A 165 -7.75 -16.80 -26.61
N ASN A 166 -7.37 -17.61 -25.61
CA ASN A 166 -6.95 -19.01 -25.82
C ASN A 166 -8.10 -19.97 -26.23
N ILE A 167 -9.35 -19.49 -26.30
CA ILE A 167 -10.49 -20.25 -26.85
C ILE A 167 -10.84 -19.78 -28.29
N SER A 168 -10.30 -18.65 -28.75
CA SER A 168 -10.72 -17.99 -29.99
C SER A 168 -9.61 -17.82 -31.04
N SER A 169 -8.57 -18.66 -30.98
CA SER A 169 -7.52 -18.71 -32.03
C SER A 169 -6.97 -20.12 -32.31
N SER A 170 -7.86 -21.12 -32.44
CA SER A 170 -7.55 -22.37 -33.16
C SER A 170 -8.75 -22.84 -34.02
N ASN A 171 -9.16 -22.01 -34.97
CA ASN A 171 -10.05 -22.46 -36.04
C ASN A 171 -9.26 -23.37 -36.99
N ASN A 172 -9.28 -24.68 -36.73
CA ASN A 172 -9.25 -25.77 -37.74
C ASN A 172 -9.32 -27.21 -37.16
N ASP A 173 -9.88 -27.42 -35.96
CA ASP A 173 -10.00 -28.77 -35.35
C ASP A 173 -11.45 -29.23 -35.15
N SER A 174 -12.30 -29.01 -36.15
CA SER A 174 -13.62 -29.61 -36.21
C SER A 174 -13.73 -30.56 -37.42
N LYS A 175 -14.38 -31.72 -37.21
CA LYS A 175 -14.77 -32.66 -38.28
C LYS A 175 -16.29 -32.75 -38.35
N PHE A 176 -16.83 -33.02 -39.53
CA PHE A 176 -18.27 -33.17 -39.72
C PHE A 176 -18.68 -34.63 -39.59
N CYS A 177 -19.81 -34.88 -38.95
CA CYS A 177 -20.45 -36.18 -38.97
C CYS A 177 -21.06 -36.43 -40.37
N PRO A 178 -20.69 -37.50 -41.10
CA PRO A 178 -21.21 -37.76 -42.44
C PRO A 178 -22.70 -38.14 -42.41
N GLU A 179 -23.19 -38.68 -41.30
CA GLU A 179 -24.59 -39.11 -41.14
C GLU A 179 -25.56 -37.98 -40.77
N CYS A 180 -25.21 -37.11 -39.81
CA CYS A 180 -26.14 -36.10 -39.29
C CYS A 180 -25.72 -34.65 -39.51
N GLY A 181 -24.58 -34.42 -40.16
CA GLY A 181 -24.07 -33.09 -40.50
C GLY A 181 -23.61 -32.24 -39.32
N VAL A 182 -23.60 -32.79 -38.10
CA VAL A 182 -23.18 -32.05 -36.90
C VAL A 182 -21.66 -31.87 -36.88
N THR A 183 -21.22 -30.66 -36.55
CA THR A 183 -19.83 -30.31 -36.33
C THR A 183 -19.36 -30.86 -34.98
N LEU A 184 -18.33 -31.70 -35.00
CA LEU A 184 -17.76 -32.35 -33.82
C LEU A 184 -16.29 -31.96 -33.64
N PRO A 185 -15.76 -31.96 -32.41
CA PRO A 185 -14.32 -31.79 -32.18
C PRO A 185 -13.54 -32.94 -32.82
N ARG A 186 -12.36 -32.65 -33.41
CA ARG A 186 -11.56 -33.62 -34.18
C ARG A 186 -11.24 -34.92 -33.44
N LYS A 187 -11.12 -34.85 -32.11
CA LYS A 187 -10.84 -35.98 -31.19
C LYS A 187 -12.07 -36.78 -30.76
N ALA A 188 -13.27 -36.48 -31.28
CA ALA A 188 -14.46 -37.25 -30.97
C ALA A 188 -14.43 -38.62 -31.67
N ASN A 189 -14.51 -39.71 -30.90
CA ASN A 189 -14.57 -41.08 -31.41
C ASN A 189 -15.99 -41.53 -31.76
N PHE A 190 -17.00 -40.73 -31.41
CA PHE A 190 -18.41 -40.99 -31.72
C PHE A 190 -19.21 -39.70 -31.78
N CYS A 191 -20.32 -39.73 -32.51
CA CYS A 191 -21.26 -38.62 -32.62
C CYS A 191 -22.27 -38.66 -31.47
N ASN A 192 -22.41 -37.57 -30.73
CA ASN A 192 -23.36 -37.44 -29.62
C ASN A 192 -24.84 -37.33 -30.07
N LYS A 193 -25.11 -37.03 -31.35
CA LYS A 193 -26.47 -36.87 -31.88
C LYS A 193 -27.01 -38.14 -32.55
N CYS A 194 -26.16 -38.88 -33.27
CA CYS A 194 -26.59 -40.07 -34.01
C CYS A 194 -25.89 -41.37 -33.57
N GLY A 195 -24.95 -41.33 -32.62
CA GLY A 195 -24.31 -42.52 -32.05
C GLY A 195 -23.25 -43.19 -32.94
N VAL A 196 -22.97 -42.64 -34.12
CA VAL A 196 -22.02 -43.23 -35.09
C VAL A 196 -20.58 -43.04 -34.63
N HIS A 197 -19.77 -44.10 -34.74
CA HIS A 197 -18.33 -44.08 -34.45
C HIS A 197 -17.50 -43.60 -35.66
N PHE A 198 -16.36 -42.97 -35.40
CA PHE A 198 -15.44 -42.41 -36.41
C PHE A 198 -14.06 -43.03 -36.38
#